data_AF-J9GHZ1-F1
#
_entry.id   AF-J9GHZ1-F1
#
_cell.length_a   1.000
_cell.length_b   1.000
_cell.length_c   1.000
_cell.angle_alpha   90.00
_cell.angle_beta   90.00
_cell.angle_gamma   90.00
#
_symmetry.space_group_name_H-M   'P 1'
#
loop_
_entity.id
_entity.type
_entity.pdbx_description
1 polymer ?
#
loop_
_entity_poly.entity_id
_entity_poly.type
_entity_poly.pdbx_seq_one_letter_code
_entity_poly.pdbx_strand_id
1 'polypeptide(L)'
;MYPVAAIHGGDKYRIADTGAYRIPAAGKGYKQRGFFIMTDFEKIYSFESLYNAYRKARQGKRWKGAAAKFEVNLLEALNLLSTQIRTKSYTMSQYNTFEVYEPKRRVVMSNSYKDKVVQHSLCDNVLEP
;
A
#
# COMPACT_ATOMS: atom_id res chain seq x y z
N MET A 1 -2.50 -2.01 25.01
CA MET A 1 -1.48 -2.82 25.69
C MET A 1 -1.06 -3.92 24.73
N TYR A 2 0.04 -3.73 24.00
CA TYR A 2 0.53 -4.72 23.04
C TYR A 2 1.63 -5.55 23.70
N PRO A 3 1.54 -6.89 23.75
CA PRO A 3 2.71 -7.69 24.09
C PRO A 3 3.60 -7.83 22.85
N VAL A 4 4.85 -7.41 23.02
CA VAL A 4 5.99 -7.66 22.15
C VAL A 4 6.41 -9.13 22.27
N ALA A 5 6.73 -9.76 21.14
CA ALA A 5 7.67 -10.88 21.11
C ALA A 5 8.61 -10.67 19.92
N ALA A 6 9.80 -10.13 20.21
CA ALA A 6 10.92 -10.16 19.31
C ALA A 6 11.60 -11.53 19.42
N ILE A 7 11.76 -12.22 18.30
CA ILE A 7 12.67 -13.36 18.16
C ILE A 7 13.70 -12.98 17.09
N HIS A 8 14.95 -12.84 17.54
CA HIS A 8 16.13 -12.61 16.70
C HIS A 8 16.50 -13.90 15.96
N GLY A 9 16.64 -13.80 14.63
CA GLY A 9 17.20 -14.86 13.79
C GLY A 9 16.88 -14.66 12.31
N GLY A 10 17.77 -14.00 11.57
CA GLY A 10 17.90 -14.08 10.10
C GLY A 10 16.81 -13.41 9.24
N ASP A 11 17.04 -12.15 8.86
CA ASP A 11 16.78 -11.48 7.57
C ASP A 11 15.69 -11.96 6.58
N LYS A 12 14.52 -12.45 7.00
CA LYS A 12 13.33 -12.51 6.12
C LYS A 12 12.03 -12.22 6.88
N TYR A 13 11.67 -10.94 7.01
CA TYR A 13 10.30 -10.54 7.37
C TYR A 13 9.35 -10.82 6.18
N ARG A 14 8.95 -12.07 6.01
CA ARG A 14 7.67 -12.39 5.37
C ARG A 14 6.61 -12.34 6.45
N ILE A 15 5.88 -11.23 6.50
CA ILE A 15 4.66 -11.15 7.28
C ILE A 15 3.70 -12.08 6.56
N ALA A 16 3.37 -13.18 7.23
CA ALA A 16 2.43 -14.17 6.77
C ALA A 16 1.09 -13.51 6.44
N ASP A 17 0.43 -14.04 5.42
CA ASP A 17 -0.95 -13.78 5.08
C ASP A 17 -1.80 -13.64 6.34
N THR A 18 -2.80 -12.78 6.26
CA THR A 18 -3.80 -12.38 7.27
C THR A 18 -4.68 -13.53 7.80
N GLY A 19 -4.13 -14.72 8.01
CA GLY A 19 -4.81 -15.97 8.32
C GLY A 19 -4.36 -16.69 9.60
N ALA A 20 -3.67 -16.04 10.55
CA ALA A 20 -3.14 -16.73 11.73
C ALA A 20 -3.48 -16.07 13.08
N TYR A 21 -4.75 -15.76 13.35
CA TYR A 21 -5.24 -15.78 14.74
C TYR A 21 -5.57 -17.22 15.12
N ARG A 22 -4.56 -17.94 15.64
CA ARG A 22 -4.70 -19.30 16.19
C ARG A 22 -4.75 -19.20 17.72
N ILE A 23 -5.92 -19.45 18.31
CA ILE A 23 -6.05 -19.92 19.70
C ILE A 23 -6.49 -21.39 19.60
N PRO A 24 -5.80 -22.37 20.22
CA PRO A 24 -6.33 -23.72 20.28
C PRO A 24 -7.08 -23.90 21.60
N ALA A 25 -8.38 -24.19 21.51
CA ALA A 25 -9.07 -24.94 22.56
C ALA A 25 -9.89 -26.03 21.87
N ALA A 26 -9.50 -27.27 22.17
CA ALA A 26 -10.23 -28.52 22.04
C ALA A 26 -11.28 -28.64 20.91
N GLY A 27 -10.95 -29.46 19.92
CA GLY A 27 -11.86 -30.44 19.32
C GLY A 27 -13.18 -29.93 18.72
N LYS A 28 -13.16 -29.63 17.41
CA LYS A 28 -14.06 -30.18 16.38
C LYS A 28 -13.78 -29.46 15.06
N GLY A 29 -13.63 -30.25 14.00
CA GLY A 29 -13.21 -29.78 12.68
C GLY A 29 -14.14 -28.73 12.09
N TYR A 30 -13.56 -27.68 11.54
CA TYR A 30 -14.29 -26.74 10.69
C TYR A 30 -14.07 -27.14 9.23
N LYS A 31 -15.19 -27.47 8.57
CA LYS A 31 -15.33 -27.69 7.13
C LYS A 31 -14.54 -26.63 6.36
N GLN A 32 -13.88 -27.07 5.28
CA GLN A 32 -13.01 -26.25 4.46
C GLN A 32 -13.63 -24.87 4.22
N ARG A 33 -12.93 -23.84 4.73
CA ARG A 33 -13.34 -22.44 4.60
C ARG A 33 -13.41 -22.12 3.12
N GLY A 34 -14.58 -21.66 2.67
CA GLY A 34 -14.69 -20.97 1.39
C GLY A 34 -13.61 -19.90 1.32
N PHE A 35 -12.82 -19.96 0.25
CA PHE A 35 -11.79 -19.00 -0.09
C PHE A 35 -12.49 -17.64 -0.27
N PHE A 36 -12.43 -16.75 0.73
CA PHE A 36 -12.95 -15.38 0.60
C PHE A 36 -12.06 -14.64 -0.40
N ILE A 37 -12.43 -14.69 -1.68
CA ILE A 37 -11.76 -13.92 -2.73
C ILE A 37 -12.16 -12.46 -2.52
N MET A 38 -11.23 -11.61 -2.08
CA MET A 38 -11.42 -10.16 -2.10
C MET A 38 -11.70 -9.71 -3.54
N THR A 39 -12.68 -8.82 -3.69
CA THR A 39 -12.95 -8.19 -4.98
C THR A 39 -11.76 -7.33 -5.42
N ASP A 40 -11.61 -7.10 -6.72
CA ASP A 40 -10.50 -6.28 -7.23
C ASP A 40 -10.53 -4.86 -6.66
N PHE A 41 -11.72 -4.31 -6.43
CA PHE A 41 -11.87 -3.01 -5.79
C PHE A 41 -11.38 -3.01 -4.32
N GLU A 42 -11.68 -4.07 -3.57
CA GLU A 42 -11.21 -4.23 -2.19
C GLU A 42 -9.70 -4.37 -2.09
N LYS A 43 -9.06 -4.98 -3.09
CA LYS A 43 -7.59 -5.07 -3.16
C LYS A 43 -6.96 -3.68 -3.26
N ILE A 44 -7.55 -2.74 -3.99
CA ILE A 44 -6.97 -1.40 -4.19
C ILE A 44 -6.83 -0.64 -2.86
N TYR A 45 -7.86 -0.67 -2.01
CA TYR A 45 -7.89 0.09 -0.76
C TYR A 45 -7.46 -0.72 0.48
N SER A 46 -7.16 -2.01 0.33
CA SER A 46 -6.61 -2.83 1.41
C SER A 46 -5.36 -2.17 1.97
N PHE A 47 -5.24 -2.13 3.30
CA PHE A 47 -4.11 -1.51 3.97
C PHE A 47 -2.78 -2.15 3.55
N GLU A 48 -2.76 -3.47 3.40
CA GLU A 48 -1.58 -4.22 2.95
C GLU A 48 -1.17 -3.84 1.53
N SER A 49 -2.14 -3.77 0.61
CA SER A 49 -1.91 -3.40 -0.78
C SER A 49 -1.40 -1.96 -0.91
N LEU A 50 -2.00 -1.02 -0.18
CA LEU A 50 -1.55 0.37 -0.13
C LEU A 50 -0.15 0.50 0.51
N TYR A 51 0.16 -0.28 1.54
CA TYR A 51 1.48 -0.31 2.16
C TYR A 51 2.55 -0.86 1.19
N ASN A 52 2.25 -1.95 0.49
CA ASN A 52 3.13 -2.52 -0.53
C ASN A 52 3.35 -1.54 -1.69
N ALA A 53 2.28 -0.88 -2.15
CA ALA A 53 2.35 0.17 -3.15
C ALA A 53 3.23 1.35 -2.69
N TYR A 54 3.11 1.77 -1.43
CA TYR A 54 3.99 2.76 -0.84
C TYR A 54 5.47 2.33 -0.83
N ARG A 55 5.76 1.06 -0.48
CA ARG A 55 7.13 0.53 -0.48
C ARG A 55 7.76 0.52 -1.88
N LYS A 56 6.96 0.28 -2.92
CA LYS A 56 7.40 0.39 -4.31
C LYS A 56 7.59 1.85 -4.73
N ALA A 57 6.63 2.71 -4.41
CA ALA A 57 6.68 4.14 -4.74
C ALA A 57 7.92 4.86 -4.16
N ARG A 58 8.36 4.47 -2.96
CA ARG A 58 9.54 5.04 -2.28
C ARG A 58 10.88 4.47 -2.77
N GLN A 59 10.89 3.34 -3.46
CA GLN A 59 12.13 2.61 -3.78
C GLN A 59 13.08 3.51 -4.60
N GLY A 60 14.32 3.68 -4.12
CA GLY A 60 15.32 4.57 -4.72
C GLY A 60 15.05 6.08 -4.60
N LYS A 61 13.89 6.48 -4.03
CA LYS A 61 13.40 7.87 -3.97
C LYS A 61 13.12 8.36 -2.54
N ARG A 62 13.46 7.56 -1.52
CA ARG A 62 13.21 7.85 -0.09
C ARG A 62 13.74 9.22 0.35
N TRP A 63 14.90 9.63 -0.15
CA TRP A 63 15.55 10.89 0.20
C TRP A 63 14.84 12.14 -0.34
N LYS A 64 13.86 11.98 -1.26
CA LYS A 64 13.07 13.11 -1.77
C LYS A 64 12.11 13.59 -0.69
N GLY A 65 12.04 14.90 -0.50
CA GLY A 65 11.21 15.52 0.56
C GLY A 65 9.74 15.12 0.53
N ALA A 66 9.15 14.89 -0.65
CA ALA A 66 7.76 14.41 -0.76
C ALA A 66 7.57 13.00 -0.18
N ALA A 67 8.51 12.09 -0.43
CA ALA A 67 8.48 10.73 0.11
C ALA A 67 8.72 10.76 1.63
N ALA A 68 9.69 11.55 2.09
CA ALA A 68 9.98 11.70 3.51
C ALA A 68 8.80 12.29 4.30
N LYS A 69 8.14 13.34 3.80
CA LYS A 69 6.94 13.93 4.42
C LYS A 69 5.79 12.92 4.53
N PHE A 70 5.58 12.12 3.49
CA PHE A 70 4.58 11.06 3.52
C PHE A 70 4.94 9.95 4.51
N GLU A 71 6.23 9.58 4.60
CA GLU A 71 6.73 8.55 5.51
C GLU A 71 6.55 8.92 6.99
N VAL A 72 6.72 10.21 7.35
CA VAL A 72 6.49 10.68 8.73
C VAL A 72 5.06 10.44 9.19
N ASN A 73 4.07 10.65 8.30
CA ASN A 73 2.65 10.46 8.58
C ASN A 73 2.08 9.18 7.93
N LEU A 74 2.91 8.14 7.76
CA LEU A 74 2.60 6.99 6.91
C LEU A 74 1.27 6.31 7.27
N LEU A 75 1.07 5.96 8.54
CA LEU A 75 -0.11 5.21 8.98
C LEU A 75 -1.40 6.00 8.74
N GLU A 76 -1.39 7.29 9.12
CA GLU A 76 -2.53 8.17 8.94
C GLU A 76 -2.84 8.40 7.46
N ALA A 77 -1.80 8.65 6.64
CA ALA A 77 -1.95 8.86 5.22
C ALA A 77 -2.53 7.63 4.50
N LEU A 78 -2.06 6.42 4.82
CA LEU A 78 -2.60 5.18 4.24
C LEU A 78 -4.04 4.91 4.69
N ASN A 79 -4.36 5.16 5.96
CA ASN A 79 -5.73 4.99 6.47
C ASN A 79 -6.71 5.99 5.84
N LEU A 80 -6.27 7.23 5.65
CA LEU A 80 -7.04 8.26 4.95
C LEU A 80 -7.30 7.86 3.50
N LEU A 81 -6.26 7.41 2.77
CA LEU A 81 -6.41 6.92 1.40
C LEU A 81 -7.35 5.72 1.31
N SER A 82 -7.21 4.74 2.20
CA SER A 82 -8.10 3.57 2.26
C SER A 82 -9.56 3.99 2.44
N THR A 83 -9.80 4.92 3.36
CA THR A 83 -11.15 5.44 3.63
C THR A 83 -11.70 6.19 2.42
N GLN A 84 -10.94 7.11 1.83
CA GLN A 84 -11.36 7.92 0.69
C GLN A 84 -11.68 7.06 -0.55
N ILE A 85 -10.87 6.04 -0.82
CA ILE A 85 -11.11 5.13 -1.95
C ILE A 85 -12.35 4.28 -1.68
N ARG A 86 -12.47 3.71 -0.46
CA ARG A 86 -13.63 2.92 -0.05
C ARG A 86 -14.94 3.70 -0.16
N THR A 87 -14.95 4.96 0.29
CA THR A 87 -16.13 5.85 0.20
C THR A 87 -16.29 6.51 -1.17
N LYS A 88 -15.43 6.20 -2.15
CA LYS A 88 -15.42 6.79 -3.50
C LYS A 88 -15.34 8.33 -3.50
N SER A 89 -14.75 8.91 -2.45
CA SER A 89 -14.53 10.36 -2.31
C SER A 89 -13.10 10.77 -2.67
N TYR A 90 -12.24 9.80 -2.99
CA TYR A 90 -10.89 10.07 -3.45
C TYR A 90 -10.89 10.87 -4.76
N THR A 91 -10.17 11.99 -4.73
CA THR A 91 -9.93 12.84 -5.90
C THR A 91 -8.43 13.02 -6.11
N MET A 92 -8.02 12.93 -7.37
CA MET A 92 -6.64 13.14 -7.79
C MET A 92 -6.19 14.56 -7.48
N SER A 93 -4.94 14.73 -7.06
CA SER A 93 -4.38 16.06 -6.89
C SER A 93 -3.95 16.67 -8.22
N GLN A 94 -3.78 18.00 -8.22
CA GLN A 94 -3.24 18.71 -9.38
C GLN A 94 -1.83 18.21 -9.72
N TYR A 95 -1.52 18.24 -11.01
CA TYR A 95 -0.20 17.85 -11.52
C TYR A 95 0.84 18.90 -11.18
N ASN A 96 1.99 18.46 -10.66
CA ASN A 96 3.19 19.28 -10.60
C ASN A 96 3.88 19.26 -11.96
N THR A 97 3.78 20.37 -12.68
CA THR A 97 4.22 20.50 -14.07
C THR A 97 5.55 21.23 -14.13
N PHE A 98 6.53 20.64 -14.81
CA PHE A 98 7.84 21.25 -15.04
C PHE A 98 8.38 20.83 -16.40
N GLU A 99 9.29 21.60 -16.95
CA GLU A 99 9.87 21.30 -18.26
C GLU A 99 11.21 20.60 -18.12
N VAL A 100 11.43 19.59 -18.95
CA VAL A 100 12.70 18.88 -19.05
C VAL A 100 13.15 18.91 -20.50
N TYR A 101 14.45 19.09 -20.71
CA TYR A 101 15.06 19.08 -22.02
C TYR A 101 16.06 17.93 -22.09
N GLU A 102 15.83 16.89 -22.90
CA GLU A 102 16.87 15.90 -23.29
C GLU A 102 16.34 14.83 -24.26
N PRO A 103 16.80 14.75 -25.54
CA PRO A 103 17.40 15.80 -26.38
C PRO A 103 16.38 16.83 -26.93
N LYS A 104 15.07 16.63 -26.66
CA LYS A 104 13.95 17.51 -27.05
C LYS A 104 13.19 17.98 -25.80
N ARG A 105 12.70 19.22 -25.82
CA ARG A 105 11.86 19.80 -24.73
C ARG A 105 10.56 19.00 -24.59
N ARG A 106 10.22 18.64 -23.36
CA ARG A 106 8.93 18.04 -22.97
C ARG A 106 8.41 18.67 -21.69
N VAL A 107 7.11 18.89 -21.63
CA VAL A 107 6.40 19.23 -20.40
C VAL A 107 6.18 17.95 -19.63
N VAL A 108 6.76 17.83 -18.44
CA VAL A 108 6.59 16.70 -17.53
C VAL A 108 5.54 17.06 -16.50
N MET A 109 4.47 16.28 -16.45
CA MET A 109 3.43 16.38 -15.43
C MET A 109 3.64 15.26 -14.43
N SER A 110 3.93 15.62 -13.19
CA SER A 110 4.21 14.65 -12.13
C SER A 110 3.11 14.65 -11.07
N ASN A 111 2.68 13.46 -10.68
CA ASN A 111 1.62 13.30 -9.69
C ASN A 111 2.14 13.62 -8.28
N SER A 112 1.21 14.00 -7.40
CA SER A 112 1.46 14.07 -5.96
C SER A 112 1.84 12.70 -5.41
N TYR A 113 2.58 12.68 -4.28
CA TYR A 113 3.10 11.42 -3.75
C TYR A 113 1.98 10.45 -3.33
N LYS A 114 0.89 10.95 -2.73
CA LYS A 114 -0.28 10.12 -2.38
C LYS A 114 -0.87 9.42 -3.61
N ASP A 115 -0.93 10.10 -4.75
CA ASP A 115 -1.53 9.59 -5.98
C ASP A 115 -0.65 8.52 -6.62
N LYS A 116 0.68 8.65 -6.49
CA LYS A 116 1.62 7.60 -6.90
C LYS A 116 1.40 6.30 -6.12
N VAL A 117 1.10 6.39 -4.82
CA VAL A 117 0.78 5.21 -4.00
C VAL A 117 -0.50 4.54 -4.48
N VAL A 118 -1.56 5.32 -4.74
CA VAL A 118 -2.83 4.78 -5.26
C VAL A 118 -2.65 4.16 -6.63
N GLN A 119 -1.89 4.80 -7.52
CA GLN A 119 -1.59 4.28 -8.85
C GLN A 119 -0.82 2.96 -8.78
N HIS A 120 0.19 2.85 -7.93
CA HIS A 120 0.87 1.57 -7.69
C HIS A 120 -0.08 0.50 -7.16
N SER A 121 -0.97 0.84 -6.23
CA SER A 121 -1.95 -0.13 -5.71
C SER A 121 -2.91 -0.65 -6.78
N LEU A 122 -3.36 0.24 -7.68
CA LEU A 122 -4.23 -0.12 -8.79
C LEU A 122 -3.50 -0.98 -9.82
N CYS A 123 -2.32 -0.54 -10.28
CA CYS A 123 -1.57 -1.25 -11.31
C CYS A 123 -1.12 -2.64 -10.83
N ASP A 124 -0.51 -2.70 -9.65
CA ASP A 124 0.16 -3.90 -9.17
C ASP A 124 -0.80 -5.00 -8.67
N ASN A 125 -2.02 -4.64 -8.22
CA ASN A 125 -2.93 -5.61 -7.59
C ASN A 125 -4.16 -5.94 -8.45
N VAL A 126 -4.43 -5.17 -9.51
CA VAL A 126 -5.64 -5.32 -10.34
C VAL A 126 -5.33 -5.41 -11.83
N LEU A 127 -4.44 -4.57 -12.35
CA LEU A 127 -4.19 -4.50 -13.80
C LEU A 127 -3.13 -5.52 -14.26
N GLU A 128 -2.08 -5.74 -13.47
CA GLU A 128 -0.99 -6.67 -13.75
C GLU A 128 -0.81 -7.75 -12.66
N PRO A 129 -1.89 -8.42 -12.17
CA PRO A 129 -1.79 -9.40 -11.09
C PRO A 129 -1.07 -10.70 -11.48
#